data_AF-A0A2P5WWP0-F1
#
_entry.id   AF-A0A2P5WWP0-F1
#
_cell.length_a   1.000
_cell.length_b   1.000
_cell.length_c   1.000
_cell.angle_alpha   90.00
_cell.angle_beta   90.00
_cell.angle_gamma   90.00
#
_symmetry.space_group_name_H-M   'P 1'
#
loop_
_entity.id
_entity.type
_entity.pdbx_description
1 polymer ?
#
loop_
_entity_poly.entity_id
_entity_poly.type
_entity_poly.pdbx_seq_one_letter_code
_entity_poly.pdbx_strand_id
1 'polypeptide(L)'
;MASTFSGDETAPFFGFLGAAAALVFSCMGAAYGTAKSGVGVASMGVMRPELVMKSIVPVVMAGVLGIYGLIIAVIISTGINPKAKSYYLFDGYAHLSSGLACGLAGLSAGMAIGIVGDAGVRANAQQPKLFVGMILILIFAEALALYGLIVGIILSSRAVDSSDNVKGGGGSNIEKPLYAGRWLLLAGHYSLGWWLSAVLG
;
A
#
# COMPACT_ATOMS: atom_id res chain seq x y z
N MET A 1 23.39 -29.97 -17.79
CA MET A 1 23.36 -28.55 -17.35
C MET A 1 22.47 -27.83 -18.35
N ALA A 2 21.16 -27.84 -18.13
CA ALA A 2 20.17 -27.31 -19.06
C ALA A 2 19.17 -26.48 -18.26
N SER A 3 18.95 -25.25 -18.72
CA SER A 3 18.09 -24.19 -18.15
C SER A 3 16.66 -24.67 -17.93
N THR A 4 16.30 -24.97 -16.68
CA THR A 4 14.97 -25.43 -16.26
C THR A 4 13.97 -24.28 -16.03
N PHE A 5 14.05 -23.20 -16.81
CA PHE A 5 13.04 -22.14 -16.83
C PHE A 5 12.32 -22.17 -18.18
N SER A 6 11.05 -22.56 -18.17
CA SER A 6 10.23 -22.70 -19.38
C SER A 6 9.58 -21.35 -19.74
N GLY A 7 10.38 -20.29 -19.83
CA GLY A 7 9.97 -18.90 -20.05
C GLY A 7 11.17 -17.99 -20.37
N ASP A 8 10.94 -16.69 -20.52
CA ASP A 8 12.01 -15.72 -20.80
C ASP A 8 12.82 -15.47 -19.51
N GLU A 9 14.13 -15.72 -19.54
CA GLU A 9 15.00 -15.73 -18.34
C GLU A 9 15.05 -14.36 -17.63
N THR A 10 14.76 -13.28 -18.39
CA THR A 10 14.73 -11.90 -17.90
C THR A 10 13.39 -11.46 -17.31
N ALA A 11 12.29 -12.15 -17.60
CA ALA A 11 10.96 -11.77 -17.15
C ALA A 11 10.80 -11.72 -15.60
N PRO A 12 11.27 -12.71 -14.80
CA PRO A 12 11.12 -12.67 -13.34
C PRO A 12 11.89 -11.54 -12.66
N PHE A 13 12.96 -11.03 -13.28
CA PHE A 13 13.70 -9.86 -12.76
C PHE A 13 12.78 -8.64 -12.64
N PHE A 14 11.94 -8.37 -13.65
CA PHE A 14 11.00 -7.26 -13.62
C PHE A 14 9.88 -7.45 -12.58
N GLY A 15 9.45 -8.69 -12.36
CA GLY A 15 8.49 -9.02 -11.31
C GLY A 15 9.03 -8.73 -9.90
N PHE A 16 10.23 -9.23 -9.57
CA PHE A 16 10.86 -8.95 -8.28
C PHE A 16 11.24 -7.47 -8.10
N LEU A 17 11.63 -6.79 -9.17
CA LEU A 17 11.84 -5.35 -9.16
C LEU A 17 10.54 -4.59 -8.83
N GLY A 18 9.40 -5.04 -9.38
CA GLY A 18 8.07 -4.52 -9.01
C GLY A 18 7.75 -4.69 -7.54
N ALA A 19 7.99 -5.88 -6.98
CA ALA A 19 7.80 -6.14 -5.55
C ALA A 19 8.69 -5.26 -4.65
N ALA A 20 9.96 -5.11 -5.03
CA ALA A 20 10.89 -4.23 -4.33
C ALA A 20 10.45 -2.76 -4.40
N ALA A 21 10.06 -2.28 -5.59
CA ALA A 21 9.59 -0.91 -5.79
C ALA A 21 8.33 -0.60 -4.98
N ALA A 22 7.37 -1.54 -4.92
CA ALA A 22 6.15 -1.39 -4.12
C ALA A 22 6.46 -1.15 -2.64
N LEU A 23 7.34 -1.97 -2.07
CA LEU A 23 7.75 -1.87 -0.66
C LEU A 23 8.56 -0.59 -0.38
N VAL A 24 9.64 -0.36 -1.13
CA VAL A 24 10.58 0.73 -0.86
C VAL A 24 9.90 2.09 -0.93
N PHE A 25 9.11 2.35 -1.98
CA PHE A 25 8.45 3.65 -2.14
C PHE A 25 7.33 3.86 -1.11
N SER A 26 6.57 2.81 -0.79
CA SER A 26 5.52 2.94 0.23
C SER A 26 6.10 3.12 1.64
N CYS A 27 7.17 2.39 1.97
CA CYS A 27 7.90 2.56 3.23
C CYS A 27 8.54 3.95 3.33
N MET A 28 9.05 4.50 2.23
CA MET A 28 9.59 5.86 2.21
C MET A 28 8.48 6.91 2.47
N GLY A 29 7.30 6.74 1.88
CA GLY A 29 6.13 7.58 2.16
C GLY A 29 5.70 7.52 3.62
N ALA A 30 5.60 6.30 4.17
CA ALA A 30 5.25 6.08 5.58
C ALA A 30 6.29 6.67 6.54
N ALA A 31 7.58 6.51 6.23
CA ALA A 31 8.68 7.06 7.02
C ALA A 31 8.66 8.60 7.02
N TYR A 32 8.46 9.22 5.86
CA TYR A 32 8.37 10.68 5.76
C TYR A 32 7.13 11.22 6.50
N GLY A 33 5.97 10.59 6.29
CA GLY A 33 4.72 10.96 6.96
C GLY A 33 4.83 10.89 8.49
N THR A 34 5.45 9.81 8.98
CA THR A 34 5.76 9.59 10.39
C THR A 34 6.75 10.62 10.94
N ALA A 35 7.84 10.89 10.21
CA ALA A 35 8.87 11.83 10.65
C ALA A 35 8.32 13.25 10.78
N LYS A 36 7.61 13.76 9.76
CA LYS A 36 7.05 15.12 9.77
C LYS A 36 5.95 15.28 10.82
N SER A 37 4.99 14.36 10.86
CA SER A 37 3.92 14.39 11.86
C SER A 37 4.47 14.24 13.28
N GLY A 38 5.48 13.37 13.47
CA GLY A 38 6.13 13.12 14.76
C GLY A 38 6.82 14.36 15.35
N VAL A 39 7.47 15.18 14.51
CA VAL A 39 8.06 16.46 14.96
C VAL A 39 6.97 17.42 15.45
N GLY A 40 5.83 17.48 14.76
CA GLY A 40 4.67 18.27 15.19
C GLY A 40 4.10 17.78 16.52
N VAL A 41 3.96 16.46 16.70
CA VAL A 41 3.48 15.84 17.94
C VAL A 41 4.44 16.11 19.10
N ALA A 42 5.75 15.97 18.89
CA ALA A 42 6.75 16.26 19.92
C ALA A 42 6.74 17.73 20.34
N SER A 43 6.65 18.65 19.37
CA SER A 43 6.57 20.09 19.62
C SER A 43 5.27 20.51 20.33
N MET A 44 4.16 19.83 20.06
CA MET A 44 2.89 20.09 20.74
C MET A 44 2.86 19.44 22.13
N GLY A 45 3.41 18.23 22.28
CA GLY A 45 3.39 17.46 23.52
C GLY A 45 4.14 18.10 24.68
N VAL A 46 5.15 18.93 24.40
CA VAL A 46 5.81 19.75 25.43
C VAL A 46 4.94 20.91 25.94
N MET A 47 4.03 21.43 25.11
CA MET A 47 3.17 22.57 25.46
C MET A 47 1.83 22.13 26.05
N ARG A 48 1.22 21.06 25.51
CA ARG A 48 -0.08 20.53 25.93
C ARG A 48 -0.07 18.99 25.94
N PRO A 49 0.51 18.35 26.97
CA PRO A 49 0.65 16.90 27.04
C PRO A 49 -0.69 16.15 27.02
N GLU A 50 -1.75 16.79 27.50
CA GLU A 50 -3.13 16.27 27.52
C GLU A 50 -3.66 15.92 26.11
N LEU A 51 -3.15 16.58 25.06
CA LEU A 51 -3.61 16.41 23.68
C LEU A 51 -2.74 15.45 22.85
N VAL A 52 -1.70 14.85 23.45
CA VAL A 52 -0.74 13.96 22.76
C VAL A 52 -1.43 12.74 22.19
N MET A 53 -2.32 12.09 22.96
CA MET A 53 -3.01 10.89 22.50
C MET A 53 -3.84 11.14 21.23
N LYS A 54 -4.52 12.29 21.14
CA LYS A 54 -5.27 12.68 19.94
C LYS A 54 -4.35 13.01 18.76
N SER A 55 -3.17 13.52 19.03
CA SER A 55 -2.24 13.99 18.00
C SER A 55 -1.38 12.87 17.39
N ILE A 56 -1.44 11.64 17.93
CA ILE A 56 -0.78 10.45 17.36
C ILE A 56 -1.51 9.93 16.11
N VAL A 57 -2.78 10.28 15.92
CA VAL A 57 -3.61 9.77 14.81
C VAL A 57 -2.93 9.91 13.43
N PRO A 58 -2.39 11.08 13.01
CA PRO A 58 -1.71 11.23 11.72
C PRO A 58 -0.46 10.34 11.56
N VAL A 59 0.24 10.04 12.66
CA VAL A 59 1.41 9.15 12.65
C VAL A 59 0.98 7.72 12.34
N VAL A 60 -0.10 7.25 12.97
CA VAL A 60 -0.65 5.91 12.71
C VAL A 60 -1.14 5.82 11.26
N MET A 61 -1.81 6.86 10.76
CA MET A 61 -2.27 6.90 9.36
C MET A 61 -1.12 6.83 8.36
N ALA A 62 0.00 7.50 8.63
CA ALA A 62 1.20 7.37 7.81
C ALA A 62 1.76 5.94 7.80
N GLY A 63 1.63 5.20 8.91
CA GLY A 63 2.09 3.81 9.03
C GLY A 63 1.34 2.81 8.13
N VAL A 64 0.04 3.02 7.90
CA VAL A 64 -0.80 2.09 7.12
C VAL A 64 -0.36 2.03 5.66
N LEU A 65 0.22 3.10 5.09
CA LEU A 65 0.73 3.09 3.72
C LEU A 65 1.80 2.02 3.50
N GLY A 66 2.65 1.75 4.50
CA GLY A 66 3.64 0.68 4.42
C GLY A 66 3.00 -0.71 4.24
N ILE A 67 1.83 -0.93 4.84
CA ILE A 67 1.08 -2.18 4.74
C ILE A 67 0.55 -2.37 3.31
N TYR A 68 0.09 -1.31 2.65
CA TYR A 68 -0.37 -1.39 1.26
C TYR A 68 0.74 -1.85 0.30
N GLY A 69 1.96 -1.31 0.46
CA GLY A 69 3.12 -1.75 -0.31
C GLY A 69 3.51 -3.20 -0.03
N LEU A 70 3.43 -3.63 1.24
CA LEU A 70 3.69 -5.01 1.63
C LEU A 70 2.69 -5.99 1.02
N ILE A 71 1.39 -5.64 0.99
CA ILE A 71 0.35 -6.48 0.38
C ILE A 71 0.66 -6.75 -1.09
N ILE A 72 1.00 -5.71 -1.87
CA ILE A 72 1.35 -5.88 -3.29
C ILE A 72 2.62 -6.72 -3.46
N ALA A 73 3.66 -6.47 -2.66
CA ALA A 73 4.90 -7.24 -2.75
C ALA A 73 4.69 -8.72 -2.45
N VAL A 74 3.86 -9.05 -1.46
CA VAL A 74 3.47 -10.44 -1.15
C VAL A 74 2.69 -11.06 -2.30
N ILE A 75 1.70 -10.35 -2.87
CA ILE A 75 0.91 -10.84 -4.02
C ILE A 75 1.84 -11.16 -5.20
N ILE A 76 2.73 -10.24 -5.57
CA ILE A 76 3.69 -10.43 -6.67
C ILE A 76 4.61 -11.63 -6.38
N SER A 77 5.16 -11.72 -5.16
CA SER A 77 6.04 -12.81 -4.75
C SER A 77 5.36 -14.18 -4.85
N THR A 78 4.09 -14.27 -4.43
CA THR A 78 3.31 -15.50 -4.55
C THR A 78 2.91 -15.84 -6.00
N GLY A 79 2.89 -14.85 -6.89
CA GLY A 79 2.59 -15.02 -8.31
C GLY A 79 3.76 -15.52 -9.15
N ILE A 80 5.00 -15.31 -8.71
CA ILE A 80 6.21 -15.73 -9.44
C ILE A 80 6.59 -17.15 -9.04
N ASN A 81 6.25 -18.15 -9.87
CA ASN A 81 6.64 -19.54 -9.65
C ASN A 81 7.44 -20.12 -10.84
N PRO A 82 8.77 -20.30 -10.72
CA PRO A 82 9.65 -20.75 -11.80
C PRO A 82 9.46 -22.23 -12.19
N LYS A 83 8.80 -23.04 -11.36
CA LYS A 83 8.66 -24.49 -11.57
C LYS A 83 7.32 -24.91 -12.16
N ALA A 84 6.28 -24.09 -12.00
CA ALA A 84 4.90 -24.44 -12.34
C ALA A 84 4.35 -23.68 -13.55
N LYS A 85 4.81 -22.44 -13.81
CA LYS A 85 4.24 -21.55 -14.84
C LYS A 85 5.33 -20.95 -15.73
N SER A 86 5.05 -20.88 -17.03
CA SER A 86 5.89 -20.18 -18.00
C SER A 86 5.66 -18.69 -17.83
N TYR A 87 6.66 -17.96 -17.33
CA TYR A 87 6.55 -16.53 -17.05
C TYR A 87 6.98 -15.73 -18.28
N TYR A 88 6.07 -14.91 -18.81
CA TYR A 88 6.31 -14.10 -20.01
C TYR A 88 6.68 -12.65 -19.65
N LEU A 89 7.32 -11.95 -20.58
CA LEU A 89 7.67 -10.52 -20.46
C LEU A 89 6.46 -9.63 -20.11
N PHE A 90 5.28 -9.92 -20.68
CA PHE A 90 4.05 -9.17 -20.39
C PHE A 90 3.69 -9.24 -18.90
N ASP A 91 3.80 -10.41 -18.29
CA ASP A 91 3.49 -10.60 -16.87
C ASP A 91 4.54 -9.89 -16.00
N GLY A 92 5.82 -9.98 -16.38
CA GLY A 92 6.89 -9.24 -15.72
C GLY A 92 6.67 -7.72 -15.71
N TYR A 93 6.27 -7.14 -16.85
CA TYR A 93 5.93 -5.71 -16.92
C TYR A 93 4.63 -5.35 -16.19
N ALA A 94 3.62 -6.24 -16.21
CA ALA A 94 2.40 -6.04 -15.45
C ALA A 94 2.68 -5.99 -13.94
N HIS A 95 3.50 -6.91 -13.42
CA HIS A 95 3.92 -6.90 -12.01
C HIS A 95 4.79 -5.69 -11.67
N LEU A 96 5.73 -5.29 -12.54
CA LEU A 96 6.49 -4.06 -12.37
C LEU A 96 5.60 -2.82 -12.28
N SER A 97 4.65 -2.69 -13.22
CA SER A 97 3.72 -1.56 -13.26
C SER A 97 2.77 -1.54 -12.05
N SER A 98 2.33 -2.71 -11.57
CA SER A 98 1.50 -2.80 -10.36
C SER A 98 2.25 -2.32 -9.11
N GLY A 99 3.54 -2.67 -9.00
CA GLY A 99 4.36 -2.28 -7.86
C GLY A 99 4.67 -0.79 -7.86
N LEU A 100 5.00 -0.23 -9.03
CA LEU A 100 5.25 1.20 -9.18
C LEU A 100 4.00 2.06 -8.95
N ALA A 101 2.84 1.65 -9.48
CA ALA A 101 1.59 2.37 -9.31
C ALA A 101 1.20 2.50 -7.83
N CYS A 102 1.26 1.40 -7.07
CA CYS A 102 0.97 1.42 -5.64
C CYS A 102 2.06 2.15 -4.84
N GLY A 103 3.34 1.89 -5.12
CA GLY A 103 4.47 2.45 -4.38
C GLY A 103 4.56 3.98 -4.51
N LEU A 104 4.44 4.52 -5.72
CA LEU A 104 4.51 5.97 -5.96
C LEU A 104 3.26 6.70 -5.46
N ALA A 105 2.08 6.10 -5.58
CA ALA A 105 0.86 6.63 -4.96
C ALA A 105 1.03 6.70 -3.43
N GLY A 106 1.53 5.64 -2.80
CA GLY A 106 1.82 5.60 -1.37
C GLY A 106 2.85 6.63 -0.92
N LEU A 107 3.91 6.84 -1.71
CA LEU A 107 4.90 7.90 -1.46
C LEU A 107 4.25 9.29 -1.44
N SER A 108 3.45 9.60 -2.46
CA SER A 108 2.78 10.91 -2.58
C SER A 108 1.78 11.17 -1.45
N ALA A 109 0.98 10.16 -1.10
CA ALA A 109 0.02 10.24 -0.02
C ALA A 109 0.71 10.38 1.35
N GLY A 110 1.82 9.67 1.58
CA GLY A 110 2.63 9.80 2.79
C GLY A 110 3.24 11.20 2.96
N MET A 111 3.67 11.82 1.86
CA MET A 111 4.13 13.22 1.86
C MET A 111 3.01 14.20 2.23
N ALA A 112 1.83 14.05 1.63
CA ALA A 112 0.67 14.88 1.94
C ALA A 112 0.26 14.73 3.42
N ILE A 113 0.16 13.49 3.91
CA ILE A 113 -0.18 13.17 5.31
C ILE A 113 0.85 13.78 6.27
N GLY A 114 2.14 13.70 5.97
CA GLY A 114 3.18 14.27 6.82
C GLY A 114 3.10 15.79 6.98
N ILE A 115 2.85 16.51 5.89
CA ILE A 115 2.77 17.97 5.89
C ILE A 115 1.48 18.44 6.59
N VAL A 116 0.34 17.82 6.25
CA VAL A 116 -0.95 18.11 6.89
C VAL A 116 -0.91 17.72 8.36
N GLY A 117 -0.25 16.62 8.72
CA GLY A 117 -0.06 16.15 10.08
C GLY A 117 0.71 17.15 10.93
N ASP A 118 1.89 17.60 10.50
CA ASP A 118 2.70 18.60 11.24
C ASP A 118 1.96 19.92 11.44
N ALA A 119 1.34 20.46 10.37
CA ALA A 119 0.58 21.71 10.48
C ALA A 119 -0.69 21.54 11.33
N GLY A 120 -1.39 20.41 11.15
CA GLY A 120 -2.66 20.09 11.81
C GLY A 120 -2.50 19.89 13.32
N VAL A 121 -1.48 19.15 13.77
CA VAL A 121 -1.26 18.95 15.22
C VAL A 121 -0.84 20.25 15.92
N ARG A 122 -0.09 21.13 15.23
CA ARG A 122 0.26 22.46 15.74
C ARG A 122 -0.95 23.39 15.83
N ALA A 123 -1.82 23.37 14.83
CA ALA A 123 -3.07 24.15 14.83
C ALA A 123 -4.06 23.64 15.89
N ASN A 124 -4.16 22.31 16.05
CA ASN A 124 -4.98 21.67 17.07
C ASN A 124 -4.55 22.04 18.49
N ALA A 125 -3.24 22.29 18.69
CA ALA A 125 -2.73 22.80 19.96
C ALA A 125 -3.35 24.16 20.33
N GLN A 126 -3.66 25.01 19.35
CA GLN A 126 -4.27 26.33 19.58
C GLN A 126 -5.79 26.25 19.68
N GLN A 127 -6.43 25.44 18.82
CA GLN A 127 -7.89 25.31 18.75
C GLN A 127 -8.29 23.83 18.57
N PRO A 128 -8.77 23.16 19.63
CA PRO A 128 -9.09 21.73 19.57
C PRO A 128 -10.28 21.40 18.65
N LYS A 129 -11.09 22.40 18.27
CA LYS A 129 -12.19 22.24 17.31
C LYS A 129 -11.70 21.96 15.88
N LEU A 130 -10.43 22.26 15.57
CA LEU A 130 -9.83 21.98 14.27
C LEU A 130 -9.45 20.49 14.09
N PHE A 131 -9.49 19.69 15.16
CA PHE A 131 -9.14 18.28 15.12
C PHE A 131 -9.90 17.50 14.04
N VAL A 132 -11.22 17.67 13.99
CA VAL A 132 -12.07 16.96 13.01
C VAL A 132 -11.74 17.36 11.58
N GLY A 133 -11.45 18.66 11.35
CA GLY A 133 -11.04 19.16 10.04
C GLY A 133 -9.72 18.56 9.56
N MET A 134 -8.73 18.45 10.46
CA MET A 134 -7.45 17.79 10.18
C MET A 134 -7.66 16.33 9.77
N ILE A 135 -8.47 15.57 10.52
CA ILE A 135 -8.77 14.16 10.22
C ILE A 135 -9.43 14.01 8.86
N LEU A 136 -10.39 14.87 8.51
CA LEU A 136 -11.08 14.82 7.23
C LEU A 136 -10.11 15.01 6.05
N ILE A 137 -9.14 15.94 6.17
CA ILE A 137 -8.10 16.13 5.14
C ILE A 137 -7.21 14.89 5.03
N LEU A 138 -6.82 14.30 6.16
CA LEU A 138 -5.97 13.09 6.19
C LEU A 138 -6.64 11.89 5.50
N ILE A 139 -7.96 11.71 5.66
CA ILE A 139 -8.72 10.64 4.99
C ILE A 139 -8.69 10.82 3.47
N PHE A 140 -8.88 12.05 2.97
CA PHE A 140 -8.81 12.31 1.53
C PHE A 140 -7.39 12.09 0.98
N ALA A 141 -6.36 12.41 1.76
CA ALA A 141 -4.98 12.12 1.37
C ALA A 141 -4.71 10.60 1.31
N GLU A 142 -5.24 9.83 2.25
CA GLU A 142 -5.09 8.37 2.28
C GLU A 142 -5.80 7.68 1.10
N ALA A 143 -6.97 8.19 0.68
CA ALA A 143 -7.71 7.65 -0.46
C ALA A 143 -6.86 7.57 -1.74
N LEU A 144 -5.89 8.48 -1.92
CA LEU A 144 -4.96 8.46 -3.05
C LEU A 144 -4.09 7.19 -3.07
N ALA A 145 -3.64 6.72 -1.91
CA ALA A 145 -2.88 5.48 -1.79
C ALA A 145 -3.76 4.25 -2.06
N LEU A 146 -5.01 4.26 -1.59
CA LEU A 146 -5.98 3.20 -1.85
C LEU A 146 -6.27 3.03 -3.34
N TYR A 147 -6.36 4.12 -4.10
CA TYR A 147 -6.53 4.05 -5.56
C TYR A 147 -5.35 3.33 -6.22
N GLY A 148 -4.11 3.64 -5.81
CA GLY A 148 -2.91 2.96 -6.30
C GLY A 148 -2.88 1.48 -5.96
N LEU A 149 -3.32 1.11 -4.75
CA LEU A 149 -3.42 -0.28 -4.31
C LEU A 149 -4.41 -1.08 -5.15
N ILE A 150 -5.63 -0.56 -5.37
CA ILE A 150 -6.68 -1.23 -6.15
C ILE A 150 -6.19 -1.50 -7.57
N VAL A 151 -5.58 -0.50 -8.21
CA VAL A 151 -5.01 -0.64 -9.57
C VAL A 151 -3.89 -1.69 -9.57
N GLY A 152 -3.01 -1.67 -8.55
CA GLY A 152 -1.95 -2.67 -8.40
C GLY A 152 -2.49 -4.10 -8.31
N ILE A 153 -3.54 -4.33 -7.51
CA ILE A 153 -4.17 -5.65 -7.38
C ILE A 153 -4.77 -6.11 -8.71
N ILE A 154 -5.48 -5.23 -9.43
CA ILE A 154 -6.10 -5.57 -10.72
C ILE A 154 -5.04 -5.96 -11.76
N LEU A 155 -3.96 -5.19 -11.85
CA LEU A 155 -2.85 -5.45 -12.77
C LEU A 155 -2.13 -6.76 -12.45
N SER A 156 -1.84 -6.98 -11.16
CA SER A 156 -1.22 -8.23 -10.71
C SER A 156 -2.11 -9.46 -10.92
N SER A 157 -3.44 -9.30 -10.89
CA SER A 157 -4.37 -10.42 -11.14
C SER A 157 -4.40 -10.79 -12.62
N ARG A 158 -4.39 -9.80 -13.52
CA ARG A 158 -4.40 -10.04 -14.98
C ARG A 158 -3.11 -10.66 -15.52
N ALA A 159 -1.98 -10.41 -14.86
CA ALA A 159 -0.70 -11.05 -15.16
C ALA A 159 -0.78 -12.58 -14.96
N VAL A 160 -1.56 -13.05 -13.98
CA VAL A 160 -1.74 -14.48 -13.76
C VAL A 160 -2.54 -15.12 -14.90
N ASP A 161 -3.59 -14.45 -15.40
CA ASP A 161 -4.49 -14.98 -16.44
C ASP A 161 -3.84 -15.06 -17.84
N SER A 162 -2.85 -14.20 -18.13
CA SER A 162 -2.22 -14.12 -19.45
C SER A 162 -1.26 -15.28 -19.70
N SER A 163 -0.54 -15.72 -18.66
CA SER A 163 0.26 -16.96 -18.68
C SER A 163 -0.56 -18.22 -19.01
N ASP A 164 -1.85 -18.26 -18.67
CA ASP A 164 -2.72 -19.43 -18.90
C ASP A 164 -3.28 -19.48 -20.33
N ASN A 165 -3.53 -18.32 -20.96
CA ASN A 165 -4.09 -18.27 -22.32
C ASN A 165 -3.11 -18.69 -23.43
N VAL A 166 -1.80 -18.61 -23.20
CA VAL A 166 -0.79 -19.03 -24.19
C VAL A 166 -0.68 -20.57 -24.27
N LYS A 167 -1.07 -21.29 -23.22
CA LYS A 167 -1.21 -22.76 -23.24
C LYS A 167 -2.66 -23.09 -23.56
N GLY A 168 -2.98 -23.16 -24.87
CA GLY A 168 -4.34 -23.34 -25.35
C GLY A 168 -5.18 -24.34 -24.54
N GLY A 169 -6.40 -23.93 -24.17
CA GLY A 169 -7.51 -24.80 -23.82
C GLY A 169 -7.23 -25.85 -22.75
N GLY A 170 -7.05 -25.44 -21.50
CA GLY A 170 -7.03 -26.35 -20.36
C GLY A 170 -7.69 -25.69 -19.17
N GLY A 171 -9.02 -25.74 -19.12
CA GLY A 171 -9.77 -25.35 -17.94
C GLY A 171 -9.31 -26.16 -16.74
N SER A 172 -8.50 -25.55 -15.89
CA SER A 172 -8.31 -26.00 -14.52
C SER A 172 -8.92 -24.94 -13.64
N ASN A 173 -9.82 -25.38 -12.76
CA ASN A 173 -10.36 -24.64 -11.64
C ASN A 173 -9.22 -24.20 -10.71
N ILE A 174 -8.40 -23.25 -11.14
CA ILE A 174 -7.54 -22.50 -10.23
C ILE A 174 -8.52 -21.59 -9.51
N GLU A 175 -8.69 -21.87 -8.22
CA GLU A 175 -9.37 -21.01 -7.28
C GLU A 175 -9.08 -19.55 -7.65
N LYS A 176 -10.05 -18.90 -8.31
CA LYS A 176 -10.03 -17.46 -8.55
C LYS A 176 -9.60 -16.83 -7.22
N PRO A 177 -8.77 -15.78 -7.17
CA PRO A 177 -8.32 -15.19 -5.92
C PRO A 177 -9.51 -14.49 -5.21
N LEU A 178 -10.46 -15.28 -4.73
CA LEU A 178 -11.49 -15.00 -3.75
C LEU A 178 -10.84 -14.64 -2.41
N TYR A 179 -9.54 -14.97 -2.25
CA TYR A 179 -8.69 -14.44 -1.21
C TYR A 179 -8.40 -12.95 -1.37
N ALA A 180 -8.20 -12.41 -2.58
CA ALA A 180 -7.99 -10.97 -2.75
C ALA A 180 -9.25 -10.17 -2.36
N GLY A 181 -10.44 -10.66 -2.70
CA GLY A 181 -11.71 -10.08 -2.25
C GLY A 181 -11.93 -10.21 -0.73
N ARG A 182 -11.52 -11.33 -0.12
CA ARG A 182 -11.61 -11.54 1.34
C ARG A 182 -10.57 -10.71 2.10
N TRP A 183 -9.38 -10.47 1.55
CA TRP A 183 -8.40 -9.53 2.08
C TRP A 183 -8.81 -8.08 1.86
N LEU A 184 -9.53 -7.73 0.78
CA LEU A 184 -10.10 -6.38 0.60
C LEU A 184 -11.22 -6.12 1.61
N LEU A 185 -12.07 -7.11 1.88
CA LEU A 185 -13.11 -7.04 2.90
C LEU A 185 -12.53 -7.05 4.31
N LEU A 186 -11.47 -7.83 4.59
CA LEU A 186 -10.81 -7.85 5.89
C LEU A 186 -9.92 -6.62 6.08
N ALA A 187 -9.14 -6.17 5.11
CA ALA A 187 -8.38 -4.93 5.20
C ALA A 187 -9.33 -3.72 5.28
N GLY A 188 -10.44 -3.74 4.56
CA GLY A 188 -11.53 -2.78 4.72
C GLY A 188 -12.15 -2.83 6.12
N HIS A 189 -12.57 -3.99 6.62
CA HIS A 189 -13.15 -4.12 7.97
C HIS A 189 -12.15 -3.80 9.09
N TYR A 190 -10.88 -4.20 8.96
CA TYR A 190 -9.86 -4.01 9.99
C TYR A 190 -9.30 -2.60 9.93
N SER A 191 -9.05 -2.02 8.76
CA SER A 191 -8.59 -0.63 8.64
C SER A 191 -9.70 0.34 8.97
N LEU A 192 -10.91 0.16 8.42
CA LEU A 192 -12.06 1.03 8.71
C LEU A 192 -12.63 0.79 10.11
N GLY A 193 -12.57 -0.43 10.63
CA GLY A 193 -12.99 -0.78 12.00
C GLY A 193 -12.02 -0.30 13.07
N TRP A 194 -10.71 -0.41 12.86
CA TRP A 194 -9.72 0.26 13.72
C TRP A 194 -9.84 1.78 13.64
N TRP A 195 -10.08 2.34 12.45
CA TRP A 195 -10.30 3.77 12.26
C TRP A 195 -11.56 4.27 12.96
N LEU A 196 -12.71 3.61 12.78
CA LEU A 196 -13.95 4.01 13.44
C LEU A 196 -13.82 3.90 14.96
N SER A 197 -13.19 2.84 15.48
CA SER A 197 -12.93 2.71 16.92
C SER A 197 -11.94 3.76 17.45
N ALA A 198 -10.97 4.22 16.66
CA ALA A 198 -10.03 5.25 17.07
C ALA A 198 -10.58 6.69 16.96
N VAL A 199 -11.60 6.92 16.14
CA VAL A 199 -12.21 8.24 15.90
C VAL A 199 -13.51 8.45 16.69
N LEU A 200 -14.28 7.39 16.94
CA LEU A 200 -15.57 7.44 17.64
C LEU A 200 -15.52 6.94 19.09
N GLY A 201 -14.34 6.51 19.57
CA GLY A 201 -14.08 6.07 20.95
C GLY A 201 -13.51 7.17 21.82
#